data_AF-J9DJ05-F1
#
_entry.id   AF-J9DJ05-F1
#
_cell.length_a   1.000
_cell.length_b   1.000
_cell.length_c   1.000
_cell.angle_alpha   90.00
_cell.angle_beta   90.00
_cell.angle_gamma   90.00
#
_symmetry.space_group_name_H-M   'P 1'
#
loop_
_entity.id
_entity.type
_entity.pdbx_description
1 polymer ?
#
loop_
_entity_poly.entity_id
_entity_poly.type
_entity_poly.pdbx_seq_one_letter_code
_entity_poly.pdbx_strand_id
1 'polypeptide(L)'
;MRIKKLSDDIKKYENLIRSNFAEIARLKQHISSFEHHMYTNQIIESDIRVLQNEKIRLLSSDRENHFNNHGKIKEQIIQEINRQIEAKKTEIAAKNKKYNEILTIISDYEKINNLHKNRIAILTMEKDRLQVYALKN
;
A
#
# COMPACT_ATOMS: atom_id res chain seq x y z
N MET A 1 8.29 37.41 -26.68
CA MET A 1 8.64 36.82 -25.35
C MET A 1 7.68 35.71 -24.87
N ARG A 2 6.92 35.04 -25.75
CA ARG A 2 5.97 33.94 -25.40
C ARG A 2 6.59 32.53 -25.51
N ILE A 3 7.35 32.27 -26.58
CA ILE A 3 8.04 30.98 -26.80
C ILE A 3 8.93 30.61 -25.61
N LYS A 4 9.71 31.57 -25.09
CA LYS A 4 10.54 31.37 -23.89
C LYS A 4 9.72 30.94 -22.68
N LYS A 5 8.59 31.60 -22.42
CA LYS A 5 7.68 31.23 -21.31
C LYS A 5 7.14 29.81 -21.46
N LEU A 6 6.75 29.40 -22.68
CA LEU A 6 6.31 28.04 -22.95
C LEU A 6 7.42 27.01 -22.69
N SER A 7 8.67 27.32 -23.08
CA SER A 7 9.82 26.47 -22.77
C SER A 7 10.08 26.34 -21.27
N ASP A 8 9.97 27.44 -20.52
CA ASP A 8 10.16 27.44 -19.07
C ASP A 8 9.05 26.64 -18.37
N ASP A 9 7.79 26.77 -18.83
CA ASP A 9 6.65 26.00 -18.32
C ASP A 9 6.80 24.49 -18.62
N ILE A 10 7.26 24.11 -19.82
CA ILE A 10 7.55 22.71 -20.17
C ILE A 10 8.61 22.13 -19.22
N LYS A 11 9.74 22.83 -19.05
CA LYS A 11 10.81 22.39 -18.13
C LYS A 11 10.32 22.23 -16.69
N LYS A 12 9.44 23.13 -16.24
CA LYS A 12 8.81 23.01 -14.91
C LYS A 12 8.02 21.70 -14.78
N TYR A 13 7.19 21.35 -15.76
CA TYR A 13 6.43 20.09 -15.72
C TYR A 13 7.33 18.86 -15.83
N GLU A 14 8.40 18.91 -16.63
CA GLU A 14 9.41 17.84 -16.69
C GLU A 14 10.10 17.63 -15.34
N ASN A 15 10.42 18.72 -14.63
CA ASN A 15 10.97 18.64 -13.28
C ASN A 15 9.99 18.00 -12.30
N LEU A 16 8.71 18.38 -12.33
CA LEU A 16 7.68 17.78 -11.48
C LEU A 16 7.53 16.28 -11.74
N ILE A 17 7.54 15.86 -13.01
CA ILE A 17 7.52 14.44 -13.39
C ILE A 17 8.72 13.69 -12.81
N ARG A 18 9.93 14.26 -12.91
CA ARG A 18 11.15 13.66 -12.35
C ARG A 18 11.06 13.51 -10.83
N SER A 19 10.61 14.54 -10.13
CA SER A 19 10.41 14.47 -8.67
C SER A 19 9.39 13.40 -8.28
N ASN A 20 8.27 13.32 -8.98
CA ASN A 20 7.26 12.29 -8.72
C ASN A 20 7.78 10.87 -8.99
N PHE A 21 8.59 10.68 -10.04
CA PHE A 21 9.22 9.37 -10.28
C PHE A 21 10.21 8.97 -9.19
N ALA A 22 10.99 9.91 -8.66
CA ALA A 22 11.88 9.64 -7.54
C ALA A 22 11.08 9.21 -6.29
N GLU A 23 9.94 9.86 -6.04
CA GLU A 23 9.06 9.51 -4.93
C GLU A 23 8.40 8.14 -5.11
N ILE A 24 7.92 7.81 -6.31
CA ILE A 24 7.42 6.47 -6.64
C ILE A 24 8.51 5.42 -6.40
N ALA A 25 9.75 5.67 -6.82
CA ALA A 25 10.85 4.74 -6.61
C ALA A 25 11.14 4.52 -5.12
N ARG A 26 11.13 5.61 -4.31
CA ARG A 26 11.27 5.54 -2.86
C ARG A 26 10.15 4.72 -2.21
N LEU A 27 8.90 4.96 -2.60
CA LEU A 27 7.74 4.20 -2.11
C LEU A 27 7.84 2.70 -2.46
N LYS A 28 8.30 2.39 -3.68
CA LYS A 28 8.52 1.00 -4.13
C LYS A 28 9.64 0.29 -3.38
N GLN A 29 10.62 1.01 -2.85
CA GLN A 29 11.67 0.43 -1.98
C GLN A 29 11.14 0.10 -0.58
N HIS A 30 10.13 0.83 -0.10
CA HIS A 30 9.57 0.64 1.25
C HIS A 30 8.40 -0.34 1.30
N ILE A 31 7.75 -0.61 0.17
CA ILE A 31 6.68 -1.61 0.10
C ILE A 31 7.29 -3.00 -0.11
N SER A 32 6.80 -3.98 0.65
CA SER A 32 7.11 -5.39 0.35
C SER A 32 6.56 -5.74 -1.04
N SER A 33 7.19 -6.70 -1.73
CA SER A 33 6.56 -7.27 -2.91
C SER A 33 5.18 -7.83 -2.58
N PHE A 34 4.30 -7.86 -3.59
CA PHE A 34 2.97 -8.43 -3.43
C PHE A 34 3.05 -9.87 -2.90
N GLU A 35 3.96 -10.67 -3.44
CA GLU A 35 4.17 -12.06 -3.05
C GLU A 35 4.59 -12.16 -1.58
N HIS A 36 5.50 -11.31 -1.12
CA HIS A 36 5.96 -11.33 0.27
C HIS A 36 4.87 -10.84 1.25
N HIS A 37 4.10 -9.83 0.83
CA HIS A 37 2.94 -9.34 1.60
C HIS A 37 1.90 -10.44 1.78
N MET A 38 1.54 -11.12 0.69
CA MET A 38 0.57 -12.22 0.70
C MET A 38 1.08 -13.42 1.52
N TYR A 39 2.35 -13.79 1.35
CA TYR A 39 2.97 -14.86 2.12
C TYR A 39 2.93 -14.59 3.63
N THR A 40 3.27 -13.36 4.04
CA THR A 40 3.23 -12.96 5.46
C THR A 40 1.81 -13.02 6.03
N ASN A 41 0.81 -12.58 5.27
CA ASN A 41 -0.59 -12.70 5.69
C ASN A 41 -1.02 -14.17 5.83
N GLN A 42 -0.63 -15.04 4.88
CA GLN A 42 -0.94 -16.46 4.93
C GLN A 42 -0.35 -17.16 6.16
N ILE A 43 0.85 -16.78 6.60
CA ILE A 43 1.43 -17.29 7.85
C ILE A 43 0.53 -16.93 9.03
N ILE A 44 0.12 -15.67 9.15
CA ILE A 44 -0.72 -15.21 10.27
C ILE A 44 -2.10 -15.88 10.22
N GLU A 45 -2.67 -16.07 9.03
CA GLU A 45 -3.92 -16.83 8.84
C GLU A 45 -3.78 -18.31 9.21
N SER A 46 -2.62 -18.91 8.96
CA SER A 46 -2.30 -20.27 9.43
C SER A 46 -2.30 -20.33 10.96
N ASP A 47 -1.64 -19.38 11.63
CA ASP A 47 -1.62 -19.30 13.09
C ASP A 47 -3.02 -19.13 13.68
N ILE A 48 -3.86 -18.29 13.06
CA ILE A 48 -5.26 -18.12 13.45
C ILE A 48 -6.00 -19.46 13.35
N ARG A 49 -5.78 -20.23 12.28
CA ARG A 49 -6.40 -21.56 12.12
C ARG A 49 -5.93 -22.55 13.19
N VAL A 50 -4.65 -22.53 13.55
CA VAL A 50 -4.12 -23.35 14.64
C VAL A 50 -4.81 -23.00 15.97
N LEU A 51 -4.88 -21.71 16.30
CA LEU A 51 -5.57 -21.21 17.50
C LEU A 51 -7.06 -21.55 17.52
N GLN A 52 -7.74 -21.45 16.37
CA GLN A 52 -9.14 -21.85 16.22
C GLN A 52 -9.33 -23.35 16.47
N ASN A 53 -8.44 -24.19 15.93
CA ASN A 53 -8.48 -25.64 16.15
C ASN A 53 -8.23 -25.98 17.62
N GLU A 54 -7.30 -25.30 18.28
CA GLU A 54 -7.05 -25.46 19.71
C GLU A 54 -8.29 -25.10 20.54
N LYS A 55 -8.93 -23.96 20.23
CA LYS A 55 -10.19 -23.56 20.86
C LYS A 55 -11.28 -24.61 20.68
N ILE A 56 -11.44 -25.16 19.47
CA ILE A 56 -12.44 -26.21 19.20
C ILE A 56 -12.15 -27.45 20.05
N ARG A 57 -10.89 -27.90 20.10
CA ARG A 57 -10.46 -29.05 20.92
C ARG A 57 -10.76 -28.83 22.41
N LEU A 58 -10.43 -27.65 22.94
CA LEU A 58 -10.72 -27.27 24.31
C LEU A 58 -12.22 -27.24 24.57
N LEU A 59 -13.03 -26.72 23.66
CA LEU A 59 -14.49 -26.71 23.80
C LEU A 59 -15.07 -28.12 23.85
N SER A 60 -14.57 -29.03 23.02
CA SER A 60 -15.01 -30.43 22.95
C SER A 60 -14.48 -31.33 24.07
N SER A 61 -13.51 -30.89 24.87
CA SER A 61 -12.98 -31.71 25.97
C SER A 61 -13.94 -31.71 27.16
N ASP A 62 -14.09 -32.88 27.80
CA ASP A 62 -14.91 -33.05 29.01
C ASP A 62 -14.45 -32.13 30.15
N ARG A 63 -15.41 -31.78 31.01
CA ARG A 63 -15.36 -30.64 31.95
C ARG A 63 -14.42 -30.80 33.16
N GLU A 64 -13.52 -31.78 33.23
CA GLU A 64 -12.75 -32.06 34.45
C GLU A 64 -11.24 -31.73 34.36
N ASN A 65 -10.84 -30.82 35.25
CA ASN A 65 -9.49 -30.55 35.76
C ASN A 65 -8.37 -30.05 34.81
N HIS A 66 -8.66 -29.05 33.97
CA HIS A 66 -7.58 -28.23 33.37
C HIS A 66 -6.77 -27.42 34.41
N PHE A 67 -7.39 -27.11 35.56
CA PHE A 67 -6.73 -26.36 36.64
C PHE A 67 -5.50 -27.11 37.20
N ASN A 68 -5.57 -28.44 37.29
CA ASN A 68 -4.50 -29.27 37.84
C ASN A 68 -3.26 -29.37 36.94
N ASN A 69 -3.39 -29.16 35.63
CA ASN A 69 -2.27 -29.27 34.68
C ASN A 69 -1.69 -27.91 34.26
N HIS A 70 -2.48 -26.83 34.30
CA HIS A 70 -2.08 -25.53 33.74
C HIS A 70 -2.38 -24.32 34.62
N GLY A 71 -2.95 -24.51 35.82
CA GLY A 71 -3.24 -23.42 36.76
C GLY A 71 -4.29 -22.41 36.28
N LYS A 72 -5.03 -22.73 35.20
CA LYS A 72 -6.06 -21.88 34.59
C LYS A 72 -7.33 -22.68 34.34
N ILE A 73 -8.47 -22.03 34.48
CA ILE A 73 -9.77 -22.62 34.15
C ILE A 73 -9.97 -22.58 32.63
N LYS A 74 -10.64 -23.57 32.05
CA LYS A 74 -10.91 -23.71 30.60
C LYS A 74 -11.38 -22.41 29.95
N GLU A 75 -12.29 -21.69 30.59
CA GLU A 75 -12.83 -20.41 30.10
C GLU A 75 -11.74 -19.34 29.97
N GLN A 76 -10.77 -19.29 30.87
CA GLN A 76 -9.65 -18.34 30.81
C GLN A 76 -8.73 -18.63 29.62
N ILE A 77 -8.48 -19.92 29.34
CA ILE A 77 -7.67 -20.34 28.19
C ILE A 77 -8.39 -19.97 26.88
N ILE A 78 -9.69 -20.23 26.79
CA ILE A 78 -10.50 -19.86 25.63
C ILE A 78 -10.51 -18.34 25.41
N GLN A 79 -10.63 -17.55 26.47
CA GLN A 79 -10.57 -16.09 26.39
C GLN A 79 -9.21 -15.61 25.89
N GLU A 80 -8.11 -16.20 26.38
CA GLU A 80 -6.76 -15.89 25.92
C GLU A 80 -6.57 -16.23 24.43
N ILE A 81 -7.03 -17.41 23.98
CA ILE A 81 -6.99 -17.78 22.56
C ILE A 81 -7.80 -16.79 21.71
N ASN A 82 -8.99 -16.38 22.14
CA ASN A 82 -9.78 -15.39 21.43
C ASN A 82 -9.05 -14.05 21.32
N ARG A 83 -8.41 -13.59 22.41
CA ARG A 83 -7.61 -12.37 22.41
C ARG A 83 -6.44 -12.45 21.42
N GLN A 84 -5.76 -13.59 21.34
CA GLN A 84 -4.67 -13.82 20.40
C GLN A 84 -5.16 -13.82 18.94
N ILE A 85 -6.30 -14.45 18.66
CA ILE A 85 -6.93 -14.42 17.34
C ILE A 85 -7.25 -12.98 16.93
N GLU A 86 -7.90 -12.20 17.79
CA GLU A 86 -8.25 -10.81 17.48
C GLU A 86 -7.02 -9.91 17.32
N ALA A 87 -5.96 -10.13 18.11
CA ALA A 87 -4.69 -9.45 17.92
C ALA A 87 -4.08 -9.75 16.53
N LYS A 88 -4.05 -11.01 16.11
CA LYS A 88 -3.56 -11.42 14.78
C LYS A 88 -4.41 -10.87 13.63
N LYS A 89 -5.74 -10.85 13.77
CA LYS A 89 -6.64 -10.19 12.79
C LYS A 89 -6.36 -8.69 12.68
N THR A 90 -6.16 -8.03 13.81
CA THR A 90 -5.81 -6.60 13.87
C THR A 90 -4.47 -6.35 13.19
N GLU A 91 -3.49 -7.24 13.38
CA GLU A 91 -2.19 -7.18 12.71
C GLU A 91 -2.32 -7.26 11.18
N ILE A 92 -3.07 -8.24 10.66
CA ILE A 92 -3.35 -8.37 9.21
C ILE A 92 -4.02 -7.10 8.68
N ALA A 93 -5.06 -6.61 9.37
CA ALA A 93 -5.78 -5.41 8.95
C ALA A 93 -4.86 -4.19 8.88
N ALA A 94 -3.99 -4.00 9.88
CA ALA A 94 -3.01 -2.91 9.91
C ALA A 94 -1.97 -3.03 8.78
N LYS A 95 -1.46 -4.24 8.52
CA LYS A 95 -0.53 -4.51 7.41
C LYS A 95 -1.16 -4.22 6.06
N ASN A 96 -2.37 -4.72 5.82
CA ASN A 96 -3.12 -4.49 4.58
C ASN A 96 -3.43 -3.01 4.35
N LYS A 97 -3.82 -2.29 5.41
CA LYS A 97 -4.06 -0.85 5.33
C LYS A 97 -2.81 -0.10 4.87
N LYS A 98 -1.66 -0.31 5.51
CA LYS A 98 -0.40 0.34 5.13
C LYS A 98 0.03 0.00 3.71
N TYR A 99 -0.09 -1.27 3.32
CA TYR A 99 0.25 -1.74 1.98
C TYR A 99 -0.61 -1.03 0.92
N ASN A 100 -1.93 -0.99 1.13
CA ASN A 100 -2.87 -0.34 0.22
C ASN A 100 -2.67 1.19 0.17
N GLU A 101 -2.40 1.84 1.30
CA GLU A 101 -2.10 3.27 1.35
C GLU A 101 -0.91 3.63 0.45
N ILE A 102 0.18 2.85 0.52
CA ILE A 102 1.36 3.08 -0.33
C ILE A 102 1.02 2.87 -1.82
N LEU A 103 0.26 1.82 -2.15
CA LEU A 103 -0.18 1.58 -3.53
C LEU A 103 -1.06 2.72 -4.06
N THR A 104 -1.97 3.25 -3.25
CA THR A 104 -2.80 4.40 -3.62
C THR A 104 -1.94 5.63 -3.89
N ILE A 105 -0.97 5.93 -3.02
CA ILE A 105 -0.07 7.07 -3.20
C ILE A 105 0.74 6.93 -4.51
N ILE A 106 1.28 5.73 -4.80
CA ILE A 106 1.97 5.47 -6.07
C ILE A 106 1.04 5.75 -7.26
N SER A 107 -0.18 5.22 -7.22
CA SER A 107 -1.17 5.42 -8.29
C SER A 107 -1.49 6.90 -8.50
N ASP A 108 -1.59 7.69 -7.43
CA ASP A 108 -1.89 9.11 -7.53
C ASP A 108 -0.72 9.90 -8.14
N TYR A 109 0.54 9.59 -7.79
CA TYR A 109 1.69 10.15 -8.48
C TYR A 109 1.73 9.79 -9.98
N GLU A 110 1.36 8.57 -10.34
CA GLU A 110 1.27 8.15 -11.75
C GLU A 110 0.19 8.93 -12.51
N LYS A 111 -0.98 9.16 -11.91
CA LYS A 111 -2.04 10.02 -12.48
C LYS A 111 -1.54 11.46 -12.65
N ILE A 112 -0.88 12.04 -11.64
CA ILE A 112 -0.33 13.40 -11.71
C ILE A 112 0.70 13.50 -12.84
N ASN A 113 1.56 12.49 -12.99
CA ASN A 113 2.53 12.43 -14.08
C ASN A 113 1.84 12.43 -15.46
N ASN A 114 0.75 11.69 -15.61
CA ASN A 114 -0.02 11.70 -16.85
C ASN A 114 -0.64 13.07 -17.15
N LEU A 115 -1.15 13.77 -16.13
CA LEU A 115 -1.64 15.15 -16.27
C LEU A 115 -0.52 16.11 -16.72
N HIS A 116 0.68 15.99 -16.14
CA HIS A 116 1.84 16.79 -16.54
C HIS A 116 2.29 16.48 -17.98
N LYS A 117 2.32 15.20 -18.38
CA LYS A 117 2.62 14.79 -19.77
C LYS A 117 1.64 15.40 -20.77
N ASN A 118 0.34 15.33 -20.47
CA ASN A 118 -0.70 15.94 -21.31
C ASN A 118 -0.49 17.46 -21.43
N ARG A 119 -0.12 18.12 -20.32
CA ARG A 119 0.15 19.55 -20.33
C ARG A 119 1.39 19.91 -21.15
N ILE A 120 2.46 19.13 -21.05
CA ILE A 120 3.66 19.28 -21.88
C ILE A 120 3.31 19.15 -23.36
N ALA A 121 2.50 18.16 -23.74
CA ALA A 121 2.09 17.96 -25.13
C ALA A 121 1.35 19.19 -25.68
N ILE A 122 0.39 19.74 -24.92
CA ILE A 122 -0.36 20.96 -25.31
C ILE A 122 0.58 22.15 -25.48
N LEU A 123 1.48 22.39 -24.50
CA LEU A 123 2.42 23.52 -24.55
C LEU A 123 3.41 23.38 -25.70
N THR A 124 3.84 22.16 -26.00
CA THR A 124 4.74 21.87 -27.12
C THR A 124 4.05 22.18 -28.45
N MET A 125 2.82 21.73 -28.65
CA MET A 125 2.03 22.06 -29.83
C MET A 125 1.83 23.58 -30.01
N GLU A 126 1.55 24.31 -28.92
CA GLU A 126 1.43 25.77 -28.98
C GLU A 126 2.75 26.43 -29.38
N LYS A 127 3.86 26.00 -28.75
CA LYS A 127 5.20 26.52 -29.02
C LYS A 127 5.57 26.31 -30.48
N ASP A 128 5.35 25.11 -31.01
CA ASP A 128 5.69 24.75 -32.38
C ASP A 128 4.88 25.56 -33.39
N ARG A 129 3.57 25.78 -33.13
CA ARG A 129 2.72 26.66 -33.95
C ARG A 129 3.25 28.10 -33.99
N LEU A 130 3.63 28.65 -32.85
CA LEU A 130 4.18 30.01 -32.77
C LEU A 130 5.53 30.13 -33.48
N GLN A 131 6.37 29.10 -33.39
CA GLN A 131 7.65 29.05 -34.10
C GLN A 131 7.45 29.01 -35.62
N VAL A 132 6.52 28.20 -36.12
CA VAL A 132 6.19 28.16 -37.56
C VAL A 132 5.66 29.51 -38.05
N TYR A 133 4.80 30.17 -37.27
CA TYR A 133 4.29 31.49 -37.62
C TYR A 133 5.40 32.55 -37.68
N ALA A 134 6.36 32.51 -36.74
CA ALA A 134 7.50 33.41 -36.71
C ALA A 134 8.54 33.17 -37.82
N LEU A 135 8.48 32.03 -38.52
CA LEU A 135 9.34 31.73 -39.68
C LEU A 135 8.70 32.11 -41.02
N LYS A 136 7.38 32.32 -41.04
CA LYS A 136 6.60 32.65 -42.24
C LYS A 136 6.34 34.15 -42.41
N ASN A 137 6.60 34.94 -41.37
CA ASN A 137 6.52 36.39 -41.33
C ASN A 137 7.89 36.95 -40.95
#